data_AF-A0A949HYM8-F1
#
_entry.id   AF-A0A949HYM8-F1
#
_cell.length_a   1.000
_cell.length_b   1.000
_cell.length_c   1.000
_cell.angle_alpha   90.00
_cell.angle_beta   90.00
_cell.angle_gamma   90.00
#
_symmetry.space_group_name_H-M   'P 1'
#
loop_
_entity.id
_entity.type
_entity.pdbx_description
1 polymer ?
#
loop_
_entity_poly.entity_id
_entity_poly.type
_entity_poly.pdbx_seq_one_letter_code
_entity_poly.pdbx_strand_id
1 'polypeptide(L)'
;MLLIARVQEAVHKLEMGAGARFLRGAVLVLAVALVGLRYDLHGYQNMFAPEGMDAAQLARNIAQGRGYTTLFIRPFSLYLLKKHNESGASANPDFARVRSAHPDIANPPVYPLVLAGLMKVLPFHWALNFQS
;
A
#
# COMPACT_ATOMS: atom_id res chain seq x y z
N MET A 1 -29.16 -41.30 -2.53
CA MET A 1 -28.30 -41.91 -1.49
C MET A 1 -27.04 -41.08 -1.18
N LEU A 2 -26.27 -40.63 -2.18
CA LEU A 2 -25.05 -39.85 -1.96
C LEU A 2 -25.23 -38.53 -1.16
N LEU A 3 -26.29 -37.76 -1.43
CA LEU A 3 -26.58 -36.51 -0.72
C LEU A 3 -26.86 -36.71 0.78
N ILE A 4 -27.61 -37.74 1.13
CA ILE A 4 -27.95 -38.09 2.52
C ILE A 4 -26.69 -38.48 3.30
N ALA A 5 -25.79 -39.27 2.68
CA ALA A 5 -24.52 -39.63 3.29
C ALA A 5 -23.64 -38.40 3.59
N ARG A 6 -23.57 -37.43 2.67
CA ARG A 6 -22.78 -36.19 2.85
C ARG A 6 -23.35 -35.30 3.94
N VAL A 7 -24.68 -35.21 4.06
CA VAL A 7 -25.33 -34.45 5.12
C VAL A 7 -25.08 -35.10 6.49
N GLN A 8 -25.17 -36.43 6.60
CA GLN A 8 -24.84 -37.12 7.86
C GLN A 8 -23.37 -36.95 8.24
N GLU A 9 -22.45 -37.04 7.28
CA GLU A 9 -21.02 -36.84 7.53
C GLU A 9 -20.72 -35.42 8.05
N ALA A 10 -21.41 -34.42 7.52
CA ALA A 10 -21.30 -33.03 7.97
C ALA A 10 -21.86 -32.83 9.39
N VAL A 11 -23.04 -33.42 9.68
CA VAL A 11 -23.66 -33.37 11.02
C VAL A 11 -22.78 -34.10 12.05
N HIS A 12 -22.26 -35.27 11.70
CA HIS A 12 -21.41 -36.06 12.58
C HIS A 12 -20.08 -35.34 12.90
N LYS A 13 -19.47 -34.66 11.91
CA LYS A 13 -18.29 -33.81 12.14
C LYS A 13 -18.61 -32.60 13.04
N LEU A 14 -19.83 -32.09 12.98
CA LEU A 14 -20.33 -31.02 13.85
C LEU A 14 -20.53 -31.51 15.31
N GLU A 15 -21.11 -32.69 15.49
CA GLU A 15 -21.32 -33.33 16.81
C GLU A 15 -20.02 -33.72 17.51
N MET A 16 -19.01 -34.19 16.76
CA MET A 16 -17.70 -34.56 17.33
C MET A 16 -16.87 -33.36 17.85
N GLY A 17 -17.43 -32.14 17.89
CA GLY A 17 -16.83 -30.94 18.49
C GLY A 17 -15.68 -30.32 17.66
N ALA A 18 -15.01 -31.09 16.81
CA ALA A 18 -13.97 -30.61 15.90
C ALA A 18 -14.55 -29.70 14.79
N GLY A 19 -15.69 -30.07 14.20
CA GLY A 19 -16.36 -29.25 13.18
C GLY A 19 -16.93 -27.95 13.75
N ALA A 20 -17.45 -27.97 14.97
CA ALA A 20 -17.93 -26.78 15.66
C ALA A 20 -16.82 -25.74 15.91
N ARG A 21 -15.59 -26.18 16.22
CA ARG A 21 -14.43 -25.28 16.36
C ARG A 21 -14.04 -24.61 15.04
N PHE A 22 -14.00 -25.38 13.96
CA PHE A 22 -13.71 -24.83 12.62
C PHE A 22 -14.79 -23.85 12.18
N LEU A 23 -16.08 -24.20 12.35
CA LEU A 23 -17.19 -23.32 12.04
C LEU A 23 -17.12 -22.01 12.84
N ARG A 24 -16.81 -22.09 14.13
CA ARG A 24 -16.67 -20.90 14.98
C ARG A 24 -15.51 -20.01 14.53
N GLY A 25 -14.38 -20.59 14.14
CA GLY A 25 -13.26 -19.87 13.55
C GLY A 25 -13.63 -19.20 12.23
N ALA A 26 -14.32 -19.92 11.34
CA ALA A 26 -14.79 -19.39 10.07
C ALA A 26 -15.77 -18.22 10.27
N VAL A 27 -16.75 -18.36 11.17
CA VAL A 27 -17.68 -17.29 11.52
C VAL A 27 -16.96 -16.08 12.11
N LEU A 28 -15.95 -16.28 12.96
CA LEU A 28 -15.15 -15.19 13.51
C LEU A 28 -14.40 -14.43 12.41
N VAL A 29 -13.72 -15.15 11.51
CA VAL A 29 -13.02 -14.55 10.36
C VAL A 29 -14.00 -13.79 9.47
N LEU A 30 -15.17 -14.37 9.20
CA LEU A 30 -16.21 -13.76 8.37
C LEU A 30 -16.79 -12.51 9.04
N ALA A 31 -16.99 -12.54 10.37
CA ALA A 31 -17.42 -11.37 11.14
C ALA A 31 -16.38 -10.24 11.09
N VAL A 32 -15.09 -10.54 11.26
CA VAL A 32 -14.01 -9.56 11.13
C VAL A 32 -13.97 -8.97 9.71
N ALA A 33 -14.10 -9.81 8.68
CA ALA A 33 -14.16 -9.37 7.29
C ALA A 33 -15.35 -8.43 7.02
N LEU A 34 -16.54 -8.76 7.54
CA LEU A 34 -17.73 -7.91 7.42
C LEU A 34 -17.57 -6.57 8.12
N VAL A 35 -16.96 -6.53 9.30
CA VAL A 35 -16.65 -5.28 10.00
C VAL A 35 -15.68 -4.43 9.18
N GLY A 36 -14.62 -5.03 8.64
CA GLY A 36 -13.67 -4.34 7.76
C GLY A 36 -14.35 -3.78 6.50
N LEU A 37 -15.18 -4.58 5.84
CA LEU A 37 -15.90 -4.16 4.64
C LEU A 37 -16.90 -3.03 4.93
N ARG A 38 -17.60 -3.09 6.07
CA ARG A 38 -18.49 -2.00 6.52
C ARG A 38 -17.70 -0.72 6.77
N TYR A 39 -16.53 -0.81 7.40
CA TYR A 39 -15.65 0.33 7.59
C TYR A 39 -15.23 0.92 6.24
N ASP A 40 -14.80 0.08 5.30
CA ASP A 40 -14.38 0.52 3.98
C ASP A 40 -15.51 1.21 3.21
N LEU A 41 -16.73 0.70 3.26
CA LEU A 41 -17.87 1.31 2.56
C LEU A 41 -18.33 2.64 3.15
N HIS A 42 -18.15 2.85 4.46
CA HIS A 42 -18.73 4.02 5.15
C HIS A 42 -17.71 5.09 5.56
N GLY A 43 -16.45 4.70 5.82
CA GLY A 43 -15.43 5.58 6.40
C GLY A 43 -14.17 5.74 5.55
N TYR A 44 -14.02 4.97 4.47
CA TYR A 44 -12.84 5.06 3.63
C TYR A 44 -12.90 6.31 2.74
N GLN A 45 -12.08 7.31 3.06
CA GLN A 45 -11.95 8.54 2.28
C GLN A 45 -10.90 8.45 1.17
N ASN A 46 -10.64 7.26 0.61
CA ASN A 46 -9.59 7.06 -0.38
C ASN A 46 -8.22 7.57 0.15
N MET A 47 -7.32 8.02 -0.72
CA MET A 47 -6.05 8.65 -0.34
C MET A 47 -6.22 10.10 0.12
N PHE A 48 -7.00 10.35 1.18
CA PHE A 48 -7.20 11.72 1.70
C PHE A 48 -6.00 12.24 2.51
N ALA A 49 -5.26 11.34 3.16
CA ALA A 49 -4.12 11.69 3.99
C ALA A 49 -2.89 11.98 3.11
N PRO A 50 -2.29 13.20 3.16
CA PRO A 50 -1.11 13.55 2.38
C PRO A 50 0.07 12.58 2.58
N GLU A 51 0.22 12.04 3.78
CA GLU A 51 1.26 11.06 4.13
C GLU A 51 1.04 9.73 3.40
N GLY A 52 -0.23 9.31 3.29
CA GLY A 52 -0.61 8.13 2.51
C GLY A 52 -0.34 8.33 1.01
N MET A 53 -0.54 9.55 0.51
CA MET A 53 -0.21 9.92 -0.86
C MET A 53 1.29 9.86 -1.14
N ASP A 54 2.12 10.43 -0.26
CA ASP A 54 3.59 10.41 -0.39
C ASP A 54 4.12 8.97 -0.37
N ALA A 55 3.66 8.15 0.59
CA ALA A 55 4.08 6.76 0.68
C ALA A 55 3.66 5.92 -0.54
N ALA A 56 2.44 6.11 -1.06
CA ALA A 56 1.97 5.42 -2.27
C ALA A 56 2.77 5.85 -3.52
N GLN A 57 3.12 7.14 -3.62
CA GLN A 57 3.93 7.64 -4.72
C GLN A 57 5.36 7.07 -4.67
N LEU A 58 5.95 7.02 -3.47
CA LEU A 58 7.27 6.43 -3.24
C LEU A 58 7.28 4.94 -3.58
N ALA A 59 6.27 4.19 -3.13
CA ALA A 59 6.09 2.79 -3.47
C ALA A 59 5.99 2.57 -4.99
N ARG A 60 5.25 3.43 -5.71
CA ARG A 60 5.14 3.37 -7.17
C ARG A 60 6.50 3.61 -7.84
N ASN A 61 7.29 4.56 -7.35
CA ASN A 61 8.63 4.81 -7.89
C ASN A 61 9.55 3.60 -7.73
N ILE A 62 9.49 2.93 -6.58
CA ILE A 62 10.24 1.69 -6.34
C ILE A 62 9.75 0.57 -7.26
N ALA A 63 8.44 0.35 -7.36
CA ALA A 63 7.85 -0.70 -8.18
C ALA A 63 8.20 -0.55 -9.67
N GLN A 64 8.32 0.70 -10.15
CA GLN A 64 8.71 1.03 -11.52
C GLN A 64 10.24 1.06 -11.76
N GLY A 65 11.05 0.74 -10.75
CA GLY A 65 12.52 0.72 -10.88
C GLY A 65 13.18 2.09 -10.85
N ARG A 66 12.48 3.15 -10.42
CA ARG A 66 13.03 4.51 -10.25
C ARG A 66 13.77 4.73 -8.93
N GLY A 67 13.91 3.67 -8.12
CA GLY A 67 14.54 3.70 -6.81
C GLY A 67 13.69 4.40 -5.75
N TYR A 68 14.32 4.66 -4.60
CA TYR A 68 13.70 5.30 -3.44
C TYR A 68 13.68 6.83 -3.59
N THR A 69 12.91 7.30 -4.57
CA THR A 69 12.86 8.72 -4.96
C THR A 69 11.47 9.29 -4.76
N THR A 70 11.39 10.58 -4.42
CA THR A 70 10.15 11.32 -4.18
C THR A 70 9.99 12.48 -5.16
N LEU A 71 8.73 12.85 -5.44
CA LEU A 71 8.35 14.06 -6.18
C LEU A 71 7.85 15.16 -5.24
N PHE A 72 7.77 14.88 -3.93
CA PHE A 72 7.41 15.88 -2.93
C PHE A 72 8.58 16.82 -2.66
N ILE A 73 8.36 18.10 -2.92
CA ILE A 73 9.33 19.15 -2.62
C ILE A 73 9.19 19.53 -1.14
N ARG A 74 10.20 19.22 -0.33
CA ARG A 74 10.24 19.54 1.11
C ARG A 74 11.29 20.61 1.43
N PRO A 75 10.98 21.65 2.24
CA PRO A 75 11.94 22.72 2.54
C PRO A 75 13.29 22.22 3.09
N PHE A 76 13.26 21.25 4.02
CA PHE A 76 14.48 20.67 4.58
C PHE A 76 15.32 19.91 3.54
N SER A 77 14.64 19.21 2.63
CA SER A 77 15.29 18.47 1.56
C SER A 77 15.98 19.39 0.54
N LEU A 78 15.38 20.56 0.27
CA LEU A 78 15.99 21.61 -0.55
C LEU A 78 17.20 22.24 0.15
N TYR A 79 17.14 22.43 1.47
CA TYR A 79 18.27 22.93 2.24
C TYR A 79 19.47 21.98 2.17
N LEU A 80 19.24 20.67 2.32
CA LEU A 80 20.30 19.67 2.16
C LEU A 80 20.85 19.61 0.73
N LEU A 81 19.97 19.69 -0.27
CA LEU A 81 20.38 19.77 -1.67
C LEU A 81 21.26 20.99 -1.94
N LYS A 82 20.87 22.16 -1.42
CA LYS A 82 21.66 23.39 -1.51
C LYS A 82 23.04 23.20 -0.89
N LYS A 83 23.12 22.72 0.36
CA LYS A 83 24.39 22.46 1.05
C LYS A 83 25.27 21.47 0.29
N HIS A 84 24.68 20.42 -0.26
CA HIS A 84 25.40 19.43 -1.07
C HIS A 84 25.96 20.06 -2.36
N ASN A 85 25.15 20.86 -3.06
CA ASN A 85 25.55 21.53 -4.29
C ASN A 85 26.56 22.67 -4.07
N GLU A 86 26.54 23.31 -2.89
CA GLU A 86 27.55 24.30 -2.46
C GLU A 86 28.90 23.65 -2.16
N SER A 87 28.91 22.44 -1.60
CA SER A 87 30.14 21.67 -1.34
C SER A 87 30.78 21.05 -2.59
N GLY A 88 30.00 20.91 -3.67
CA GLY A 88 30.47 20.43 -4.97
C GLY A 88 30.75 21.58 -5.92
N ALA A 89 31.63 21.38 -6.89
CA ALA A 89 31.85 22.35 -7.98
C ALA A 89 30.65 22.33 -8.95
N SER A 90 29.49 22.83 -8.52
CA SER A 90 28.30 22.91 -9.36
C SER A 90 28.35 24.19 -10.20
N ALA A 91 28.41 24.06 -11.52
CA ALA A 91 28.55 25.18 -12.46
C ALA A 91 27.29 26.07 -12.62
N ASN A 92 26.22 25.86 -11.84
CA ASN A 92 25.02 26.71 -11.91
C ASN A 92 24.98 27.72 -10.76
N PRO A 93 24.46 28.94 -11.01
CA PRO A 93 24.25 29.94 -9.98
C PRO A 93 23.11 29.61 -9.00
N ASP A 94 22.21 28.68 -9.36
CA ASP A 94 21.13 28.22 -8.48
C ASP A 94 21.44 26.84 -7.89
N PHE A 95 21.86 26.84 -6.62
CA PHE A 95 22.20 25.65 -5.84
C PHE A 95 20.97 24.87 -5.36
N ALA A 96 19.75 25.43 -5.40
CA ALA A 96 18.53 24.76 -4.96
C ALA A 96 17.81 24.00 -6.08
N ARG A 97 18.31 24.08 -7.32
CA ARG A 97 17.68 23.47 -8.49
C ARG A 97 17.74 21.93 -8.45
N VAL A 98 16.55 21.31 -8.51
CA VAL A 98 16.40 19.85 -8.64
C VAL A 98 16.70 19.42 -10.09
N ARG A 99 17.78 18.67 -10.31
CA ARG A 99 18.19 18.19 -11.66
C ARG A 99 17.88 16.72 -11.94
N SER A 100 17.74 15.92 -10.89
CA SER A 100 17.51 14.48 -10.94
C SER A 100 16.43 14.10 -9.94
N ALA A 101 15.95 12.85 -10.02
CA ALA A 101 14.97 12.32 -9.07
C ALA A 101 15.47 12.50 -7.63
N HIS A 102 14.69 13.18 -6.80
CA HIS A 102 15.10 13.55 -5.45
C HIS A 102 15.03 12.32 -4.53
N PRO A 103 16.10 11.96 -3.81
CA PRO A 103 16.04 10.83 -2.89
C PRO A 103 15.11 11.15 -1.71
N ASP A 104 14.24 10.20 -1.35
CA ASP A 104 13.40 10.35 -0.16
C ASP A 104 14.20 10.02 1.10
N ILE A 105 14.22 10.95 2.05
CA ILE A 105 14.91 10.78 3.35
C ILE A 105 13.97 10.90 4.55
N ALA A 106 12.68 11.16 4.33
CA ALA A 106 11.74 11.44 5.42
C ALA A 106 10.86 10.24 5.75
N ASN A 107 10.63 9.34 4.78
CA ASN A 107 9.80 8.17 4.97
C ASN A 107 10.66 6.94 5.31
N PRO A 108 10.29 6.15 6.33
CA PRO A 108 10.98 4.90 6.62
C PRO A 108 10.78 3.88 5.47
N PRO A 109 11.82 3.12 5.08
CA PRO A 109 11.80 2.32 3.85
C PRO A 109 10.86 1.12 3.90
N VAL A 110 10.55 0.60 5.09
CA VAL A 110 9.82 -0.67 5.25
C VAL A 110 8.42 -0.60 4.62
N TYR A 111 7.63 0.43 4.95
CA TYR A 111 6.26 0.52 4.48
C TYR A 111 6.16 0.73 2.95
N PRO A 112 6.88 1.68 2.33
CA PRO A 112 6.89 1.84 0.88
C PRO A 112 7.43 0.62 0.13
N LEU A 113 8.38 -0.14 0.70
CA LEU A 113 8.89 -1.37 0.08
C LEU A 113 7.84 -2.48 0.06
N VAL A 114 7.12 -2.69 1.16
CA VAL A 114 6.01 -3.66 1.21
C VAL A 114 4.94 -3.29 0.20
N LEU A 115 4.57 -2.00 0.15
CA LEU A 115 3.58 -1.50 -0.79
C LEU A 115 4.06 -1.62 -2.25
N ALA A 116 5.35 -1.37 -2.53
CA ALA A 116 5.93 -1.56 -3.85
C ALA A 116 5.91 -3.04 -4.29
N GLY A 117 6.19 -3.96 -3.36
CA GLY A 117 6.05 -5.39 -3.58
C GLY A 117 4.62 -5.77 -3.97
N LEU A 118 3.65 -5.26 -3.22
CA LEU A 118 2.22 -5.46 -3.52
C LEU A 118 1.85 -4.90 -4.90
N MET A 119 2.28 -3.68 -5.23
CA MET A 119 2.04 -3.04 -6.52
C MET A 119 2.66 -3.80 -7.70
N LYS A 120 3.75 -4.53 -7.47
CA LYS A 120 4.40 -5.34 -8.50
C LYS A 120 3.66 -6.66 -8.75
N VAL A 121 3.06 -7.23 -7.71
CA VAL A 121 2.22 -8.45 -7.81
C VAL A 121 0.83 -8.12 -8.37
N LEU A 122 0.25 -7.00 -7.95
CA LEU A 122 -1.06 -6.50 -8.36
C LEU A 122 -0.90 -5.15 -9.07
N PRO A 123 -0.56 -5.14 -10.38
CA PRO A 123 -0.34 -3.90 -11.11
C PRO A 123 -1.65 -3.13 -11.26
N PHE A 124 -1.72 -1.96 -10.64
CA PHE A 124 -2.86 -1.06 -10.76
C PHE A 124 -2.93 -0.43 -12.17
N HIS A 125 -4.00 -0.74 -12.88
CA HIS A 125 -4.31 -0.17 -14.19
C HIS A 125 -5.47 0.81 -14.04
N TRP A 126 -5.19 2.09 -14.26
CA TRP A 126 -6.19 3.15 -14.22
C TRP A 126 -6.58 3.52 -15.65
N ALA A 127 -7.77 3.13 -16.08
CA ALA A 127 -8.33 3.66 -17.33
C ALA A 127 -8.75 5.11 -17.08
N LEU A 128 -8.03 6.06 -17.68
CA LEU A 128 -8.42 7.46 -17.66
C LEU A 128 -9.53 7.67 -18.71
N ASN A 129 -10.79 7.64 -18.26
CA ASN A 129 -11.91 8.06 -19.09
C ASN A 129 -11.95 9.58 -19.13
N PHE A 130 -11.26 10.16 -20.11
CA PHE A 130 -11.45 11.57 -20.45
C PHE A 130 -12.79 11.72 -21.17
N GLN A 131 -13.85 12.12 -20.45
CA GLN A 131 -15.00 12.73 -21.10
C GLN A 131 -14.58 14.15 -21.51
N SER A 132 -14.34 14.33 -22.81
CA SER A 132 -14.15 15.63 -23.47
C SER A 132 -15.50 16.30 -23.76
#